data_AF-B0ETC4-F1
#
_entry.id   AF-B0ETC4-F1
#
_cell.length_a   1.000
_cell.length_b   1.000
_cell.length_c   1.000
_cell.angle_alpha   90.00
_cell.angle_beta   90.00
_cell.angle_gamma   90.00
#
_symmetry.space_group_name_H-M   'P 1'
#
loop_
_entity.id
_entity.type
_entity.pdbx_description
1 polymer ?
#
loop_
_entity_poly.entity_id
_entity_poly.type
_entity_poly.pdbx_seq_one_letter_code
_entity_poly.pdbx_strand_id
1 'polypeptide(L)'
;NYLKQYWPEILWRWYVKKGMYEEAIKCILKLCVEDIYLIKIKIEEEDIKMKQPNDICIRLRLIVEAMSLSMIIGIQTQQELLKAYKILSIMNELCQKIVSIENLLILSTKLHRFEITFEVMLFYTNSNEKQLLRCLALFLEYAWMKGIDGFNNEVNEFLKVVGNSVPISLIDSFKQQKEKRAMMY
;
A
#
# COMPACT_ATOMS: atom_id res chain seq x y z
N ASN A 1 21.24 -7.70 -26.56
CA ASN A 1 20.83 -7.87 -25.14
C ASN A 1 20.84 -6.60 -24.30
N TYR A 2 21.72 -5.62 -24.55
CA TYR A 2 21.77 -4.34 -23.82
C TYR A 2 20.45 -3.55 -23.83
N LEU A 3 19.83 -3.37 -25.01
CA LEU A 3 18.56 -2.64 -25.12
C LEU A 3 17.39 -3.28 -24.34
N LYS A 4 17.35 -4.61 -24.25
CA LYS A 4 16.31 -5.33 -23.48
C LYS A 4 16.45 -5.11 -21.96
N GLN A 5 17.67 -4.88 -21.48
CA GLN A 5 17.95 -4.67 -20.05
C GLN A 5 17.48 -3.29 -19.57
N TYR A 6 17.62 -2.26 -20.41
CA TYR A 6 17.22 -0.88 -20.09
C TYR A 6 15.86 -0.50 -20.66
N TRP A 7 15.23 -1.40 -21.42
CA TRP A 7 13.92 -1.19 -22.06
C TRP A 7 12.87 -0.57 -21.13
N PRO A 8 12.73 -0.99 -19.86
CA PRO A 8 11.71 -0.41 -19.00
C PRO A 8 11.99 1.05 -18.61
N GLU A 9 13.25 1.42 -18.41
CA GLU A 9 13.63 2.80 -18.09
C GLU A 9 13.59 3.71 -19.33
N ILE A 10 13.94 3.15 -20.49
CA ILE A 10 13.85 3.84 -21.78
C ILE A 10 12.38 4.13 -22.12
N LEU A 11 11.47 3.19 -21.84
CA LEU A 11 10.06 3.31 -22.23
C LEU A 11 9.34 4.46 -21.53
N TRP A 12 9.42 4.56 -20.20
CA TRP A 12 8.73 5.65 -19.50
C TRP A 12 9.35 7.01 -19.87
N ARG A 13 10.67 7.10 -20.06
CA ARG A 13 11.34 8.32 -20.54
C ARG A 13 10.90 8.69 -21.96
N TRP A 14 10.64 7.69 -22.81
CA TRP A 14 10.12 7.92 -24.15
C TRP A 14 8.69 8.45 -24.11
N TYR A 15 7.81 7.89 -23.27
CA TYR A 15 6.46 8.40 -23.05
C TYR A 15 6.48 9.86 -22.55
N VAL A 16 7.36 10.21 -21.60
CA VAL A 16 7.57 11.60 -21.16
C VAL A 16 7.95 12.51 -22.33
N LYS A 17 8.91 12.09 -23.17
CA LYS A 17 9.30 12.86 -24.36
C LYS A 17 8.16 13.05 -25.37
N LYS A 18 7.17 12.15 -25.38
CA LYS A 18 5.98 12.23 -26.22
C LYS A 18 4.82 12.99 -25.57
N GLY A 19 4.98 13.48 -24.34
CA GLY A 19 3.90 14.12 -23.58
C GLY A 19 2.85 13.13 -23.03
N MET A 20 3.12 11.83 -23.09
CA MET A 20 2.26 10.75 -22.62
C MET A 20 2.54 10.47 -21.14
N TYR A 21 2.20 11.42 -20.27
CA TYR A 21 2.59 11.38 -18.85
C TYR A 21 1.92 10.25 -18.07
N GLU A 22 0.66 9.92 -18.39
CA GLU A 22 -0.08 8.88 -17.69
C GLU A 22 0.50 7.50 -17.96
N GLU A 23 0.89 7.22 -19.20
CA GLU A 23 1.55 5.98 -19.62
C GLU A 23 2.94 5.88 -18.99
N ALA A 24 3.70 6.98 -18.96
CA ALA A 24 4.98 7.04 -18.26
C ALA A 24 4.83 6.68 -16.77
N ILE A 25 3.80 7.19 -16.11
CA ILE A 25 3.52 6.90 -14.70
C ILE A 25 3.08 5.46 -14.50
N LYS A 26 2.21 4.91 -15.36
CA LYS A 26 1.83 3.48 -15.33
C LYS A 26 3.05 2.58 -15.49
N CYS A 27 4.01 2.95 -16.35
CA CYS A 27 5.29 2.23 -16.48
C CYS A 27 6.08 2.23 -15.16
N ILE A 28 6.20 3.40 -14.52
CA ILE A 28 6.92 3.53 -13.26
C ILE A 28 6.24 2.76 -12.13
N LEU A 29 4.91 2.82 -12.04
CA LEU A 29 4.13 2.04 -11.07
C LEU A 29 4.30 0.54 -11.30
N LYS A 30 4.23 0.06 -12.56
CA LYS A 30 4.46 -1.34 -12.90
C LYS A 30 5.85 -1.81 -12.47
N LEU A 31 6.87 -0.96 -12.65
CA LEU A 31 8.24 -1.24 -12.23
C LEU A 31 8.40 -1.35 -10.71
N CYS A 32 7.70 -0.50 -9.96
CA CYS A 32 8.01 -0.30 -8.54
C CYS A 32 7.11 -1.10 -7.60
N VAL A 33 5.86 -1.39 -7.99
CA VAL A 33 4.83 -1.90 -7.06
C VAL A 33 3.96 -3.03 -7.62
N GLU A 34 4.14 -3.51 -8.85
CA GLU A 34 3.31 -4.61 -9.41
C GLU A 34 3.48 -5.93 -8.63
N ASP A 35 4.66 -6.19 -8.07
CA ASP A 35 4.92 -7.35 -7.20
C ASP A 35 4.36 -7.19 -5.78
N ILE A 36 4.03 -5.95 -5.42
CA ILE A 36 3.51 -5.58 -4.10
C ILE A 36 1.97 -5.60 -4.14
N TYR A 37 1.36 -5.18 -5.25
CA TYR A 37 -0.08 -5.16 -5.44
C TYR A 37 -0.60 -6.49 -6.01
N LEU A 38 -1.74 -6.94 -5.52
CA LEU A 38 -2.49 -8.05 -6.14
C LEU A 38 -3.15 -7.63 -7.48
N ILE A 39 -3.14 -6.32 -7.79
CA ILE A 39 -3.71 -5.75 -8.99
C ILE A 39 -2.62 -5.56 -10.04
N LYS A 40 -2.87 -6.07 -11.25
CA LYS A 40 -1.98 -5.88 -12.39
C LYS A 40 -2.12 -4.48 -12.98
N ILE A 41 -1.01 -3.76 -13.09
CA ILE A 41 -0.95 -2.47 -13.76
C ILE A 41 -0.79 -2.71 -15.26
N LYS A 42 -1.82 -2.36 -16.03
CA LYS A 42 -1.81 -2.44 -17.48
C LYS A 42 -1.14 -1.20 -18.08
N ILE A 43 -0.25 -1.44 -19.02
CA ILE A 43 0.35 -0.43 -19.89
C ILE A 43 -0.15 -0.74 -21.29
N GLU A 44 -0.39 0.29 -22.11
CA GLU A 44 -0.96 0.13 -23.46
C GLU A 44 -0.18 -0.86 -24.32
N GLU A 45 1.12 -1.00 -24.09
CA GLU A 45 1.96 -2.05 -24.68
C GLU A 45 1.94 -3.32 -23.80
N GLU A 46 0.81 -4.07 -23.86
CA GLU A 46 0.52 -5.23 -22.99
C GLU A 46 1.55 -6.39 -23.06
N ASP A 47 2.46 -6.38 -24.04
CA ASP A 47 3.52 -7.41 -24.22
C ASP A 47 4.85 -7.09 -23.51
N ILE A 48 4.99 -5.90 -22.90
CA ILE A 48 6.25 -5.51 -22.27
C ILE A 48 6.36 -6.06 -20.85
N LYS A 49 7.17 -7.12 -20.71
CA LYS A 49 7.65 -7.58 -19.41
C LYS A 49 8.73 -6.61 -18.88
N MET A 50 8.33 -5.80 -17.91
CA MET A 50 9.25 -4.88 -17.24
C MET A 50 10.09 -5.59 -16.17
N LYS A 51 11.39 -5.29 -16.14
CA LYS A 51 12.29 -5.80 -15.11
C LYS A 51 12.22 -4.89 -13.89
N GLN A 52 11.86 -5.45 -12.75
CA GLN A 52 11.68 -4.69 -11.50
C GLN A 52 13.04 -4.31 -10.87
N PRO A 53 13.17 -3.13 -10.24
CA PRO A 53 14.31 -2.82 -9.41
C PRO A 53 14.29 -3.70 -8.16
N ASN A 54 15.44 -4.24 -7.76
CA ASN A 54 15.55 -5.04 -6.53
C ASN A 54 15.72 -4.18 -5.27
N ASP A 55 16.02 -2.90 -5.43
CA ASP A 55 16.38 -1.96 -4.37
C ASP A 55 15.23 -0.99 -4.08
N ILE A 56 14.82 -0.91 -2.81
CA ILE A 56 13.73 -0.05 -2.36
C ILE A 56 14.03 1.45 -2.56
N CYS A 57 15.29 1.88 -2.42
CA CYS A 57 15.71 3.26 -2.62
C CYS A 57 15.56 3.65 -4.09
N ILE A 58 15.86 2.73 -5.01
CA ILE A 58 15.66 2.96 -6.44
C ILE A 58 14.17 3.07 -6.77
N ARG A 59 13.33 2.18 -6.21
CA ARG A 59 11.87 2.24 -6.37
C ARG A 59 11.30 3.57 -5.85
N LEU A 60 11.73 4.01 -4.67
CA LEU A 60 11.32 5.30 -4.09
C LEU A 60 11.71 6.48 -4.97
N ARG A 61 12.96 6.51 -5.46
CA ARG A 61 13.43 7.57 -6.36
C ARG A 61 12.57 7.66 -7.63
N LEU A 62 12.24 6.52 -8.23
CA LEU A 62 11.39 6.47 -9.42
C LEU A 62 9.96 6.97 -9.13
N ILE A 63 9.38 6.61 -7.98
CA ILE A 63 8.06 7.15 -7.59
C ILE A 63 8.12 8.66 -7.39
N VAL A 64 9.15 9.20 -6.74
CA VAL A 64 9.32 10.65 -6.58
C VAL A 64 9.43 11.36 -7.93
N GLU A 65 10.17 10.76 -8.88
CA GLU A 65 10.24 11.27 -10.25
C GLU A 65 8.86 11.25 -10.92
N ALA A 66 8.08 10.18 -10.75
CA ALA A 66 6.70 10.12 -11.25
C ALA A 66 5.76 11.16 -10.60
N MET A 67 5.93 11.46 -9.32
CA MET A 67 5.19 12.53 -8.64
C MET A 67 5.52 13.91 -9.23
N SER A 68 6.76 14.14 -9.67
CA SER A 68 7.10 15.41 -10.35
C SER A 68 6.41 15.57 -11.71
N LEU A 69 5.99 14.45 -12.33
CA LEU A 69 5.25 14.41 -13.60
C LEU A 69 3.73 14.52 -13.39
N SER A 70 3.23 14.43 -12.16
CA SER A 70 1.81 14.19 -11.89
C SER A 70 0.92 15.44 -11.92
N MET A 71 1.44 16.62 -12.27
CA MET A 71 0.66 17.87 -12.25
C MET A 71 -0.45 17.91 -13.32
N ILE A 72 -0.42 17.04 -14.33
CA ILE A 72 -1.29 17.10 -15.52
C ILE A 72 -2.16 15.83 -15.69
N ILE A 73 -2.04 14.84 -14.79
CA ILE A 73 -2.69 13.53 -14.94
C ILE A 73 -4.02 13.44 -14.17
N GLY A 74 -4.83 12.42 -14.50
CA GLY A 74 -6.08 12.13 -13.81
C GLY A 74 -5.92 11.81 -12.32
N ILE A 75 -6.93 12.17 -11.52
CA ILE A 75 -6.97 12.01 -10.05
C ILE A 75 -6.71 10.56 -9.62
N GLN A 76 -7.23 9.58 -10.36
CA GLN A 76 -7.02 8.16 -10.05
C GLN A 76 -5.53 7.79 -10.09
N THR A 77 -4.82 8.22 -11.13
CA THR A 77 -3.38 7.95 -11.28
C THR A 77 -2.56 8.68 -10.21
N GLN A 78 -2.97 9.89 -9.80
CA GLN A 78 -2.35 10.61 -8.68
C GLN A 78 -2.52 9.86 -7.35
N GLN A 79 -3.72 9.31 -7.10
CA GLN A 79 -3.99 8.50 -5.91
C GLN A 79 -3.13 7.23 -5.89
N GLU A 80 -3.01 6.53 -7.03
CA GLU A 80 -2.15 5.34 -7.12
C GLU A 80 -0.67 5.67 -6.90
N LEU A 81 -0.19 6.82 -7.41
CA LEU A 81 1.17 7.31 -7.13
C LEU A 81 1.42 7.57 -5.64
N LEU A 82 0.48 8.26 -4.99
CA LEU A 82 0.57 8.54 -3.55
C LEU A 82 0.55 7.25 -2.73
N LYS A 83 -0.29 6.28 -3.12
CA LYS A 83 -0.31 4.94 -2.49
C LYS A 83 1.03 4.23 -2.66
N ALA A 84 1.60 4.25 -3.87
CA ALA A 84 2.90 3.63 -4.15
C ALA A 84 4.04 4.28 -3.35
N TYR A 85 4.02 5.61 -3.22
CA TYR A 85 5.01 6.32 -2.40
C TYR A 85 4.95 5.89 -0.93
N LYS A 86 3.74 5.92 -0.35
CA LYS A 86 3.54 5.57 1.06
C LYS A 86 4.00 4.14 1.38
N ILE A 87 3.62 3.15 0.56
CA ILE A 87 4.00 1.75 0.83
C ILE A 87 5.50 1.54 0.72
N LEU A 88 6.16 2.12 -0.28
CA LEU A 88 7.61 2.00 -0.43
C LEU A 88 8.36 2.72 0.69
N SER A 89 7.83 3.83 1.20
CA SER A 89 8.38 4.55 2.35
C SER A 89 8.34 3.67 3.61
N ILE A 90 7.20 3.03 3.85
CA ILE A 90 7.01 2.05 4.93
C ILE A 90 7.98 0.86 4.80
N MET A 91 8.12 0.31 3.60
CA MET A 91 9.05 -0.80 3.33
C MET A 91 10.50 -0.40 3.60
N ASN A 92 10.87 0.81 3.21
CA ASN A 92 12.19 1.35 3.45
C ASN A 92 12.46 1.53 4.95
N GLU A 93 11.46 1.96 5.71
CA GLU A 93 11.53 2.11 7.16
C GLU A 93 11.64 0.77 7.90
N LEU A 94 10.90 -0.26 7.46
CA LEU A 94 10.81 -1.53 8.18
C LEU A 94 11.82 -2.60 7.75
N CYS A 95 12.20 -2.68 6.48
CA CYS A 95 12.93 -3.88 6.02
C CYS A 95 14.00 -3.69 4.94
N GLN A 96 14.14 -2.53 4.29
CA GLN A 96 15.11 -2.23 3.20
C GLN A 96 15.14 -3.21 2.00
N LYS A 97 14.44 -4.34 2.07
CA LYS A 97 14.33 -5.40 1.07
C LYS A 97 12.90 -5.47 0.56
N ILE A 98 12.74 -6.07 -0.62
CA ILE A 98 11.43 -6.31 -1.22
C ILE A 98 10.69 -7.39 -0.43
N VAL A 99 9.50 -7.04 0.04
CA VAL A 99 8.58 -7.90 0.79
C VAL A 99 7.16 -7.66 0.28
N SER A 100 6.31 -8.69 0.30
CA SER A 100 4.89 -8.54 -0.01
C SER A 100 4.17 -7.70 1.06
N ILE A 101 3.00 -7.14 0.72
CA ILE A 101 2.14 -6.43 1.68
C ILE A 101 1.80 -7.31 2.91
N GLU A 102 1.57 -8.60 2.68
CA GLU A 102 1.30 -9.57 3.76
C GLU A 102 2.48 -9.73 4.72
N ASN A 103 3.71 -9.78 4.17
CA ASN A 103 4.92 -9.83 4.98
C ASN A 103 5.15 -8.53 5.75
N LEU A 104 4.83 -7.37 5.16
CA LEU A 104 4.88 -6.08 5.85
C LEU A 104 3.92 -6.05 7.03
N LEU A 105 2.69 -6.52 6.85
CA LEU A 105 1.67 -6.59 7.90
C LEU A 105 2.12 -7.47 9.07
N ILE A 106 2.69 -8.64 8.77
CA ILE A 106 3.22 -9.55 9.80
C ILE A 106 4.39 -8.91 10.53
N LEU A 107 5.32 -8.28 9.80
CA LEU A 107 6.52 -7.67 10.36
C LEU A 107 6.17 -6.45 11.23
N SER A 108 5.33 -5.54 10.74
CA SER A 108 4.90 -4.34 11.46
C SER A 108 4.18 -4.71 12.76
N THR A 109 3.34 -5.75 12.73
CA THR A 109 2.68 -6.29 13.92
C THR A 109 3.68 -6.85 14.92
N LYS A 110 4.63 -7.68 14.48
CA LYS A 110 5.67 -8.26 15.37
C LYS A 110 6.55 -7.20 16.02
N LEU A 111 6.83 -6.13 15.28
CA LEU A 111 7.63 -5.00 15.76
C LEU A 111 6.81 -3.99 16.57
N HIS A 112 5.51 -4.23 16.76
CA HIS A 112 4.59 -3.30 17.40
C HIS A 112 4.57 -1.90 16.72
N ARG A 113 4.89 -1.84 15.43
CA ARG A 113 4.84 -0.63 14.58
C ARG A 113 3.45 -0.51 13.97
N PHE A 114 2.48 -0.31 14.83
CA PHE A 114 1.10 -0.50 14.44
C PHE A 114 0.50 0.67 13.64
N GLU A 115 1.05 1.87 13.74
CA GLU A 115 0.74 2.99 12.84
C GLU A 115 1.03 2.59 11.38
N ILE A 116 2.10 1.82 11.19
CA ILE A 116 2.50 1.28 9.90
C ILE A 116 1.57 0.13 9.49
N THR A 117 1.20 -0.74 10.43
CA THR A 117 0.17 -1.78 10.20
C THR A 117 -1.12 -1.15 9.66
N PHE A 118 -1.56 -0.04 10.25
CA PHE A 118 -2.76 0.67 9.84
C PHE A 118 -2.67 1.19 8.39
N GLU A 119 -1.59 1.91 8.05
CA GLU A 119 -1.37 2.40 6.68
C GLU A 119 -1.31 1.22 5.69
N VAL A 120 -0.56 0.15 6.00
CA VAL A 120 -0.46 -1.07 5.17
C VAL A 120 -1.84 -1.69 4.93
N MET A 121 -2.72 -1.69 5.94
CA MET A 121 -4.07 -2.23 5.84
C MET A 121 -5.00 -1.39 4.95
N LEU A 122 -4.94 -0.06 5.06
CA LEU A 122 -5.72 0.85 4.21
C LEU A 122 -5.43 0.63 2.73
N PHE A 123 -4.23 0.16 2.38
CA PHE A 123 -3.90 -0.19 0.99
C PHE A 123 -4.51 -1.51 0.52
N TYR A 124 -4.73 -2.47 1.41
CA TYR A 124 -5.13 -3.84 1.06
C TYR A 124 -6.65 -4.07 1.08
N THR A 125 -7.43 -3.09 1.53
CA THR A 125 -8.88 -3.22 1.70
C THR A 125 -9.66 -3.38 0.40
N ASN A 126 -9.03 -3.18 -0.77
CA ASN A 126 -9.68 -3.30 -2.07
C ASN A 126 -9.51 -4.68 -2.75
N SER A 127 -8.86 -5.67 -2.14
CA SER A 127 -8.46 -6.91 -2.85
C SER A 127 -9.07 -8.23 -2.37
N ASN A 128 -9.50 -8.39 -1.10
CA ASN A 128 -10.03 -9.67 -0.60
C ASN A 128 -10.74 -9.56 0.77
N GLU A 129 -11.99 -10.01 0.87
CA GLU A 129 -12.83 -9.96 2.08
C GLU A 129 -12.26 -10.76 3.26
N LYS A 130 -11.65 -11.94 3.03
CA LYS A 130 -11.01 -12.72 4.12
C LYS A 130 -9.76 -12.03 4.66
N GLN A 131 -9.02 -11.32 3.81
CA GLN A 131 -7.82 -10.59 4.22
C GLN A 131 -8.20 -9.27 4.91
N LEU A 132 -9.26 -8.61 4.46
CA LEU A 132 -9.87 -7.47 5.14
C LEU A 132 -10.23 -7.79 6.60
N LEU A 133 -10.86 -8.94 6.86
CA LEU A 133 -11.21 -9.39 8.21
C LEU A 133 -9.98 -9.67 9.09
N ARG A 134 -8.94 -10.28 8.53
CA ARG A 134 -7.69 -10.55 9.26
C ARG A 134 -6.93 -9.28 9.58
N CYS A 135 -6.89 -8.35 8.63
CA CYS A 135 -6.34 -7.01 8.80
C CYS A 135 -7.11 -6.27 9.91
N LEU A 136 -8.44 -6.19 9.79
CA LEU A 136 -9.30 -5.55 10.79
C LEU A 136 -9.05 -6.06 12.21
N ALA A 137 -8.89 -7.37 12.41
CA ALA A 137 -8.56 -7.93 13.72
C ALA A 137 -7.23 -7.40 14.29
N LEU A 138 -6.19 -7.26 13.46
CA LEU A 138 -4.89 -6.73 13.87
C LEU A 138 -4.95 -5.24 14.22
N PHE A 139 -5.71 -4.48 13.45
CA PHE A 139 -5.94 -3.06 13.73
C PHE A 139 -6.75 -2.83 15.01
N LEU A 140 -7.80 -3.62 15.25
CA LEU A 140 -8.58 -3.52 16.48
C LEU A 140 -7.72 -3.83 17.72
N GLU A 141 -6.80 -4.79 17.61
CA GLU A 141 -5.78 -5.06 18.63
C GLU A 141 -4.86 -3.85 18.88
N TYR A 142 -4.35 -3.22 17.82
CA TYR A 142 -3.55 -2.00 17.93
C TYR A 142 -4.31 -0.86 18.62
N ALA A 143 -5.47 -0.54 18.07
CA ALA A 143 -6.32 0.53 18.53
C ALA A 143 -6.58 0.35 20.04
N TRP A 144 -6.74 -0.89 20.49
CA TRP A 144 -7.00 -1.22 21.89
C TRP A 144 -5.76 -1.04 22.78
N MET A 145 -4.58 -1.41 22.28
CA MET A 145 -3.31 -1.19 22.98
C MET A 145 -2.99 0.29 23.22
N LYS A 146 -3.51 1.21 22.40
CA LYS A 146 -3.37 2.67 22.58
C LYS A 146 -4.35 3.24 23.62
N GLY A 147 -5.19 2.42 24.26
CA GLY A 147 -6.21 2.83 25.22
C GLY A 147 -7.54 3.19 24.55
N ILE A 148 -8.61 3.33 25.33
CA ILE A 148 -9.99 3.46 24.83
C ILE A 148 -10.19 4.71 23.95
N ASP A 149 -9.62 5.85 24.34
CA ASP A 149 -9.71 7.09 23.57
C ASP A 149 -8.94 6.99 22.25
N GLY A 150 -7.75 6.37 22.28
CA GLY A 150 -6.98 6.05 21.08
C GLY A 150 -7.71 5.06 20.17
N PHE A 151 -8.37 4.05 20.76
CA PHE A 151 -9.13 3.03 20.04
C PHE A 151 -10.23 3.66 19.20
N ASN A 152 -11.08 4.50 19.81
CA ASN A 152 -12.23 5.08 19.12
C ASN A 152 -11.79 6.04 18.01
N ASN A 153 -10.72 6.81 18.24
CA ASN A 153 -10.19 7.73 17.23
C ASN A 153 -9.65 6.98 16.01
N GLU A 154 -8.75 6.02 16.23
CA GLU A 154 -8.17 5.18 15.17
C GLU A 154 -9.30 4.48 14.39
N VAL A 155 -10.25 3.82 15.08
CA VAL A 155 -11.35 3.09 14.43
C VAL A 155 -12.23 4.01 13.59
N ASN A 156 -12.52 5.22 14.06
CA ASN A 156 -13.29 6.19 13.31
C ASN A 156 -12.53 6.67 12.05
N GLU A 157 -11.21 6.84 12.13
CA GLU A 157 -10.40 7.15 10.94
C GLU A 157 -10.40 6.00 9.94
N PHE A 158 -10.24 4.76 10.40
CA PHE A 158 -10.33 3.59 9.56
C PHE A 158 -11.66 3.54 8.79
N LEU A 159 -12.78 3.62 9.53
CA LEU A 159 -14.13 3.52 8.98
C LEU A 159 -14.45 4.64 7.98
N LYS A 160 -13.92 5.86 8.18
CA LYS A 160 -14.04 6.95 7.20
C LYS A 160 -13.40 6.58 5.86
N VAL A 161 -12.30 5.82 5.87
CA VAL A 161 -11.54 5.47 4.67
C VAL A 161 -12.10 4.22 4.00
N VAL A 162 -12.49 3.19 4.76
CA VAL A 162 -13.02 1.94 4.20
C VAL A 162 -14.53 1.95 3.96
N GLY A 163 -15.25 2.96 4.47
CA GLY A 163 -16.69 3.09 4.33
C GLY A 163 -17.44 1.86 4.85
N ASN A 164 -18.40 1.37 4.07
CA ASN A 164 -19.27 0.26 4.44
C ASN A 164 -18.65 -1.13 4.23
N SER A 165 -17.37 -1.21 3.83
CA SER A 165 -16.70 -2.49 3.59
C SER A 165 -16.45 -3.29 4.87
N VAL A 166 -16.57 -2.66 6.04
CA VAL A 166 -16.36 -3.30 7.34
C VAL A 166 -17.63 -3.26 8.20
N PRO A 167 -18.20 -4.41 8.60
CA PRO A 167 -19.36 -4.45 9.48
C PRO A 167 -19.03 -3.93 10.88
N ILE A 168 -19.79 -2.94 11.36
CA ILE A 168 -19.67 -2.37 12.71
C ILE A 168 -19.83 -3.48 13.78
N SER A 169 -20.69 -4.47 13.53
CA SER A 169 -20.91 -5.61 14.43
C SER A 169 -19.64 -6.42 14.74
N LEU A 170 -18.64 -6.40 13.86
CA LEU A 170 -17.37 -7.09 14.07
C LEU A 170 -16.50 -6.34 15.08
N ILE A 171 -16.54 -5.00 15.03
CA ILE A 171 -15.85 -4.11 15.98
C ILE A 171 -16.48 -4.25 17.36
N ASP A 172 -17.81 -4.29 17.43
CA ASP A 172 -18.54 -4.47 18.70
C ASP A 172 -18.24 -5.82 19.34
N SER A 173 -18.17 -6.89 18.52
CA SER A 173 -17.80 -8.23 19.00
C SER A 173 -16.39 -8.26 19.59
N PHE A 174 -15.44 -7.55 18.98
CA PHE A 174 -14.09 -7.41 19.51
C PHE A 174 -14.06 -6.68 20.87
N LYS A 175 -14.75 -5.53 20.98
CA LYS A 175 -14.87 -4.77 22.24
C LYS A 175 -15.39 -5.66 23.37
N GLN A 176 -16.51 -6.34 23.13
CA GLN A 176 -17.13 -7.23 24.12
C GLN A 176 -16.19 -8.35 24.57
N GLN A 177 -15.38 -8.92 23.65
CA GLN A 177 -14.41 -9.96 24.02
C GLN A 177 -13.27 -9.40 24.88
N LYS A 178 -12.76 -8.20 24.59
CA LYS A 178 -11.69 -7.58 25.37
C LYS A 178 -12.15 -7.14 26.76
N GLU A 179 -13.33 -6.53 26.85
CA GLU A 179 -13.93 -6.11 28.12
C GLU A 179 -14.21 -7.32 29.02
N LYS A 180 -14.76 -8.41 28.47
CA LYS A 180 -14.96 -9.66 29.22
C LYS A 180 -13.66 -10.24 29.75
N ARG A 181 -12.57 -10.21 28.97
CA ARG A 181 -11.25 -10.67 29.43
C ARG A 181 -10.67 -9.75 30.49
N ALA A 182 -10.85 -8.44 30.38
CA ALA A 182 -10.40 -7.48 31.38
C ALA A 182 -11.13 -7.63 32.73
N MET A 183 -12.39 -8.10 32.73
CA MET A 183 -13.15 -8.39 33.95
C MET A 183 -12.81 -9.73 34.61
N MET A 184 -12.05 -10.60 33.93
CA MET A 184 -11.62 -11.91 34.48
C MET A 184 -10.27 -11.84 35.20
N TYR A 185 -9.60 -10.69 35.17
CA TYR A 185 -8.34 -10.40 35.87
C TYR A 185 -8.53 -9.24 36.84
#